data_AF-A0A240UBZ4-F1
#
_entry.id   AF-A0A240UBZ4-F1
#
_cell.length_a   1.000
_cell.length_b   1.000
_cell.length_c   1.000
_cell.angle_alpha   90.00
_cell.angle_beta   90.00
_cell.angle_gamma   90.00
#
_symmetry.space_group_name_H-M   'P 1'
#
loop_
_entity.id
_entity.type
_entity.pdbx_description
1 polymer ?
#
loop_
_entity_poly.entity_id
_entity_poly.type
_entity_poly.pdbx_seq_one_letter_code
_entity_poly.pdbx_strand_id
1 'polypeptide(L)'
;MTCPRHADLSAYADDMMKPAERARFSQHLAGCPACQRRLDAITALGQSLRAMPSPQLGLDLAAQWNDRLNGSLDDRLRAPPQGSRPVRPWSAGSGWLGWMPAGLAGGLALVSGIWLGGLLLGGGAATVPSAGLVRVFDPVPPGALCAAAELCHLSKGMP
;
A
#
# COMPACT_ATOMS: atom_id res chain seq x y z
N MET A 1 25.32 22.89 24.50
CA MET A 1 24.88 21.85 23.54
C MET A 1 23.61 22.35 22.87
N THR A 2 23.57 22.32 21.54
CA THR A 2 22.43 22.84 20.76
C THR A 2 21.24 21.89 20.89
N CYS A 3 20.06 22.43 21.20
CA CYS A 3 18.84 21.63 21.26
C CYS A 3 18.38 21.25 19.84
N PRO A 4 17.84 20.03 19.65
CA PRO A 4 17.28 19.60 18.38
C PRO A 4 16.04 20.40 17.97
N ARG A 5 15.68 20.32 16.69
CA ARG A 5 14.50 21.01 16.16
C ARG A 5 13.23 20.27 16.57
N HIS A 6 12.09 20.96 16.54
CA HIS A 6 10.79 20.37 16.87
C HIS A 6 10.45 19.16 15.97
N ALA A 7 10.76 19.22 14.68
CA ALA A 7 10.54 18.11 13.76
C ALA A 7 11.26 16.81 14.18
N ASP A 8 12.46 16.94 14.75
CA ASP A 8 13.23 15.80 15.23
C ASP A 8 12.59 15.21 16.51
N LEU A 9 12.04 16.04 17.39
CA LEU A 9 11.28 15.56 18.56
C LEU A 9 10.03 14.77 18.15
N SER A 10 9.28 15.27 17.16
CA SER A 10 8.11 14.57 16.60
C SER A 10 8.53 13.24 15.95
N ALA A 11 9.56 13.25 15.10
CA ALA A 11 10.05 12.03 14.44
C ALA A 11 10.54 10.97 15.46
N TYR A 12 11.11 11.38 16.60
CA TYR A 12 11.46 10.45 17.67
C TYR A 12 10.22 9.84 18.35
N ALA A 13 9.18 10.66 18.61
CA ALA A 13 7.93 10.23 19.22
C ALA A 13 7.15 9.24 18.32
N ASP A 14 7.17 9.46 17.01
CA ASP A 14 6.48 8.64 16.00
C ASP A 14 7.31 7.42 15.52
N ASP A 15 8.47 7.18 16.12
CA ASP A 15 9.43 6.12 15.74
C ASP A 15 9.88 6.16 14.25
N MET A 16 9.98 7.37 13.70
CA MET A 16 10.36 7.64 12.31
C MET A 16 11.85 7.90 12.11
N MET A 17 12.66 7.75 13.17
CA MET A 17 14.11 7.93 13.09
C MET A 17 14.83 6.63 12.73
N LYS A 18 15.97 6.75 12.03
CA LYS A 18 16.86 5.61 11.83
C LYS A 18 17.44 5.16 13.18
N PRO A 19 17.75 3.86 13.38
CA PRO A 19 18.23 3.34 14.67
C PRO A 19 19.46 4.08 15.23
N ALA A 20 20.41 4.44 14.36
CA ALA A 20 21.63 5.17 14.76
C ALA A 20 21.33 6.62 15.20
N GLU A 21 20.36 7.28 14.59
CA GLU A 21 19.92 8.63 14.95
C GLU A 21 19.14 8.60 16.26
N ARG A 22 18.25 7.61 16.42
CA ARG A 22 17.47 7.38 17.65
C ARG A 22 18.37 7.20 18.87
N ALA A 23 19.48 6.44 18.74
CA ALA A 23 20.43 6.22 19.83
C ALA A 23 21.18 7.50 20.25
N ARG A 24 21.54 8.37 19.30
CA ARG A 24 22.15 9.68 19.60
C ARG A 24 21.13 10.62 20.25
N PHE A 25 19.89 10.58 19.77
CA PHE A 25 18.82 11.40 20.29
C PHE A 25 18.44 11.01 21.72
N SER A 26 18.39 9.71 22.05
CA SER A 26 18.12 9.24 23.41
C SER A 26 19.21 9.64 24.40
N GLN A 27 20.48 9.66 23.98
CA GLN A 27 21.58 10.19 24.79
C GLN A 27 21.40 11.69 25.08
N HIS A 28 20.95 12.48 24.09
CA HIS A 28 20.64 13.89 24.31
C HIS A 28 19.46 14.09 25.28
N LEU A 29 18.40 13.29 25.14
CA LEU A 29 17.23 13.35 26.03
C LEU A 29 17.60 13.05 27.49
N ALA A 30 18.53 12.12 27.74
CA ALA A 30 19.03 11.84 29.08
C ALA A 30 19.77 13.03 29.73
N GLY A 31 20.33 13.93 28.92
CA GLY A 31 21.08 15.11 29.39
C GLY A 31 20.32 16.43 29.33
N CYS A 32 19.11 16.48 28.74
CA CYS A 32 18.39 17.73 28.51
C CYS A 32 16.93 17.68 29.00
N PRO A 33 16.62 18.22 30.20
CA PRO A 33 15.26 18.19 30.76
C PRO A 33 14.28 19.06 29.96
N ALA A 34 14.76 20.08 29.24
CA ALA A 34 13.91 20.91 28.38
C ALA A 34 13.34 20.12 27.19
N CYS A 35 14.18 19.28 26.56
CA CYS A 35 13.76 18.42 25.46
C CYS A 35 12.86 17.28 25.96
N GLN A 36 13.13 16.73 27.15
CA GLN A 36 12.27 15.73 27.77
C GLN A 36 10.86 16.27 28.02
N ARG A 37 10.70 17.45 28.63
CA ARG A 37 9.39 18.08 28.83
C ARG A 37 8.61 18.32 27.53
N ARG A 38 9.31 18.68 26.44
CA ARG A 38 8.68 18.86 25.13
C ARG A 38 8.20 17.52 24.56
N LEU A 39 8.99 16.47 24.70
CA LEU A 39 8.60 15.13 24.28
C LEU A 39 7.39 14.61 25.07
N ASP A 40 7.36 14.87 26.38
CA ASP A 40 6.22 14.51 27.24
C ASP A 40 4.93 15.21 26.77
N ALA A 41 5.02 16.50 26.42
CA ALA A 41 3.88 17.25 25.89
C ALA A 41 3.35 16.68 24.56
N ILE A 42 4.25 16.32 23.63
CA ILE A 42 3.88 15.67 22.35
C ILE A 42 3.22 14.31 22.62
N THR A 43 3.79 13.53 23.54
CA THR A 43 3.27 12.19 23.88
C THR A 43 1.90 12.26 24.54
N ALA A 44 1.70 13.22 25.46
CA ALA A 44 0.42 13.48 26.11
C ALA A 44 -0.66 13.90 25.10
N LEU A 45 -0.31 14.76 24.14
CA LEU A 45 -1.22 15.12 23.05
C LEU A 45 -1.61 13.88 22.24
N GLY A 46 -0.65 13.05 21.84
CA GLY A 46 -0.90 11.81 21.10
C GLY A 46 -1.76 10.80 21.89
N GLN A 47 -1.69 10.80 23.22
CA GLN A 47 -2.58 10.00 24.07
C GLN A 47 -4.00 10.58 24.08
N SER A 48 -4.16 11.89 24.22
CA SER A 48 -5.47 12.54 24.19
C SER A 48 -6.19 12.31 22.85
N LEU A 49 -5.46 12.33 21.74
CA LEU A 49 -6.01 12.08 20.41
C LEU A 49 -6.48 10.63 20.26
N ARG A 50 -5.72 9.67 20.82
CA ARG A 50 -6.10 8.25 20.83
C ARG A 50 -7.27 7.93 21.77
N ALA A 51 -7.49 8.76 22.78
CA ALA A 51 -8.61 8.62 23.70
C ALA A 51 -9.94 9.11 23.09
N MET A 52 -9.90 9.77 21.93
CA MET A 52 -11.13 10.18 21.24
C MET A 52 -11.91 8.94 20.78
N PRO A 53 -13.26 8.98 20.84
CA PRO A 53 -14.09 7.88 20.38
C PRO A 53 -13.82 7.61 18.90
N SER A 54 -13.54 6.35 18.56
CA SER A 54 -13.38 5.95 17.17
C SER A 54 -14.74 6.00 16.45
N PRO A 55 -14.78 6.45 15.18
CA PRO A 55 -15.99 6.40 14.39
C PRO A 55 -16.41 4.94 14.23
N GLN A 56 -17.70 4.66 14.46
CA GLN A 56 -18.26 3.34 14.15
C GLN A 56 -18.28 3.17 12.63
N LEU A 57 -17.45 2.28 12.14
CA LEU A 57 -17.51 1.82 10.76
C LEU A 57 -18.82 1.04 10.62
N GLY A 58 -19.71 1.43 9.70
CA GLY A 58 -20.99 0.74 9.44
C GLY A 58 -20.86 -0.68 8.87
N LEU A 59 -19.65 -1.25 8.97
CA LEU A 59 -19.26 -2.57 8.53
C LEU A 59 -18.17 -3.07 9.48
N ASP A 60 -18.33 -4.31 9.96
CA ASP A 60 -17.37 -4.92 10.86
C ASP A 60 -16.12 -5.37 10.08
N LEU A 61 -15.14 -4.46 9.97
CA LEU A 61 -13.82 -4.77 9.40
C LEU A 61 -13.05 -5.74 10.28
N ALA A 62 -13.24 -5.72 11.60
CA ALA A 62 -12.49 -6.55 12.52
C ALA A 62 -12.86 -8.03 12.32
N ALA A 63 -14.16 -8.35 12.22
CA ALA A 63 -14.61 -9.69 11.88
C ALA A 63 -14.09 -10.15 10.52
N GLN A 64 -14.21 -9.31 9.47
CA GLN A 64 -13.73 -9.66 8.13
C GLN A 64 -12.22 -9.90 8.08
N TRP A 65 -11.42 -9.11 8.80
CA TRP A 65 -9.98 -9.34 8.86
C TRP A 65 -9.63 -10.57 9.68
N ASN A 66 -10.32 -10.82 10.79
CA ASN A 66 -10.10 -11.99 11.63
C ASN A 66 -10.40 -13.28 10.85
N ASP A 67 -11.49 -13.31 10.07
CA ASP A 67 -11.83 -14.44 9.19
C ASP A 67 -10.76 -14.69 8.14
N ARG A 68 -10.22 -13.63 7.51
CA ARG A 68 -9.13 -13.78 6.53
C ARG A 68 -7.83 -14.28 7.17
N LEU A 69 -7.46 -13.74 8.32
CA LEU A 69 -6.24 -14.16 9.02
C LEU A 69 -6.34 -15.62 9.46
N ASN A 70 -7.47 -16.01 10.07
CA ASN A 70 -7.70 -17.38 10.53
C ASN A 70 -7.84 -18.35 9.36
N GLY A 71 -8.55 -17.99 8.29
CA GLY A 71 -8.61 -18.81 7.08
C GLY A 71 -7.24 -19.04 6.44
N SER A 72 -6.37 -18.01 6.44
CA SER A 72 -5.01 -18.15 5.91
C SER A 72 -4.10 -19.04 6.79
N LEU A 73 -4.35 -19.07 8.10
CA LEU A 73 -3.67 -19.96 9.04
C LEU A 73 -4.14 -21.39 8.86
N ASP A 74 -5.46 -21.60 8.73
CA ASP A 74 -6.06 -22.91 8.48
C ASP A 74 -5.58 -23.50 7.15
N ASP A 75 -5.50 -22.71 6.08
CA ASP A 75 -4.96 -23.17 4.79
C ASP A 75 -3.48 -23.57 4.90
N ARG A 76 -2.68 -22.86 5.70
CA ARG A 76 -1.27 -23.21 5.94
C ARG A 76 -1.11 -24.47 6.80
N LEU A 77 -1.99 -24.67 7.78
CA LEU A 77 -2.00 -25.87 8.62
C LEU A 77 -2.50 -27.10 7.86
N ARG A 78 -3.44 -26.89 6.93
CA ARG A 78 -4.05 -27.96 6.11
C ARG A 78 -3.27 -28.23 4.83
N ALA A 79 -2.36 -27.33 4.43
CA ALA A 79 -1.43 -27.58 3.33
C ALA A 79 -0.56 -28.81 3.66
N PRO A 80 -0.60 -29.87 2.83
CA PRO A 80 0.29 -31.00 3.03
C PRO A 80 1.74 -30.51 2.96
N PRO A 81 2.68 -31.12 3.72
CA PRO A 81 4.09 -30.76 3.64
C PRO A 81 4.52 -30.82 2.17
N GLN A 82 5.06 -29.72 1.64
CA GLN A 82 5.67 -29.64 0.31
C GLN A 82 6.96 -30.47 0.29
N GLY A 83 6.81 -31.78 0.42
CA GLY A 83 7.87 -32.74 0.67
C GLY A 83 7.60 -34.02 -0.11
N SER A 84 7.28 -33.89 -1.39
CA SER A 84 7.51 -34.88 -2.45
C SER A 84 6.70 -34.45 -3.67
N ARG A 85 7.37 -33.82 -4.64
CA ARG A 85 6.85 -33.82 -6.01
C ARG A 85 6.77 -35.29 -6.42
N PRO A 86 5.58 -35.85 -6.73
CA PRO A 86 5.55 -37.16 -7.35
C PRO A 86 6.22 -37.00 -8.71
N VAL A 87 7.42 -37.56 -8.84
CA VAL A 87 8.05 -37.76 -10.14
C VAL A 87 7.11 -38.70 -10.88
N ARG A 88 6.25 -38.15 -11.75
CA ARG A 88 5.38 -38.96 -12.61
C ARG A 88 6.30 -39.90 -13.40
N PRO A 89 6.22 -41.22 -13.22
CA PRO A 89 6.95 -42.12 -14.09
C PRO A 89 6.29 -42.01 -15.47
N TRP A 90 7.06 -41.48 -16.43
CA TRP A 90 6.78 -41.69 -17.84
C TRP A 90 6.95 -43.19 -18.13
N SER A 91 5.89 -43.95 -17.96
CA SER A 91 5.72 -45.24 -18.63
C SER A 91 4.38 -45.17 -19.37
N ALA A 92 4.48 -44.94 -20.68
CA ALA A 92 4.44 -46.00 -21.68
C ALA A 92 3.00 -46.46 -21.93
N GLY A 93 2.36 -45.87 -22.94
CA GLY A 93 1.03 -46.33 -23.36
C GLY A 93 0.24 -45.37 -24.27
N SER A 94 0.81 -44.89 -25.38
CA SER A 94 0.09 -44.50 -26.59
C SER A 94 1.16 -44.18 -27.65
N GLY A 95 1.55 -45.11 -28.52
CA GLY A 95 0.66 -45.75 -29.48
C GLY A 95 0.39 -44.77 -30.62
N TRP A 96 1.35 -44.65 -31.56
CA TRP A 96 1.25 -43.93 -32.84
C TRP A 96 1.30 -42.37 -32.82
N LEU A 97 0.90 -41.68 -31.75
CA LEU A 97 0.92 -40.21 -31.70
C LEU A 97 2.26 -39.59 -31.22
N GLY A 98 3.35 -40.36 -31.22
CA GLY A 98 4.70 -39.91 -30.85
C GLY A 98 5.57 -39.46 -32.04
N TRP A 99 5.00 -39.44 -33.26
CA TRP A 99 5.69 -39.11 -34.52
C TRP A 99 5.27 -37.76 -35.11
N MET A 100 4.58 -36.92 -34.34
CA MET A 100 4.39 -35.52 -34.72
C MET A 100 5.50 -34.70 -34.07
N PRO A 101 6.28 -33.92 -34.85
CA PRO A 101 7.32 -33.07 -34.27
C PRO A 101 6.64 -32.09 -33.33
N ALA A 102 7.14 -32.01 -32.10
CA ALA A 102 6.64 -31.15 -31.02
C ALA A 102 6.70 -29.63 -31.31
N GLY A 103 6.98 -29.22 -32.56
CA GLY A 103 6.99 -27.83 -33.01
C GLY A 103 5.61 -27.28 -33.41
N LEU A 104 4.64 -28.12 -33.78
CA LEU A 104 3.33 -27.62 -34.24
C LEU A 104 2.40 -27.17 -33.09
N ALA A 105 2.48 -27.80 -31.92
CA ALA A 105 1.65 -27.44 -30.78
C ALA A 105 2.05 -26.10 -30.12
N GLY A 106 3.34 -25.76 -30.12
CA GLY A 106 3.83 -24.47 -29.60
C GLY A 106 3.51 -23.27 -30.50
N GLY A 107 3.53 -23.47 -31.82
CA GLY A 107 3.27 -22.40 -32.80
C GLY A 107 1.84 -21.84 -32.71
N LEU A 108 0.84 -22.70 -32.54
CA LEU A 108 -0.56 -22.27 -32.45
C LEU A 108 -0.84 -21.41 -31.20
N ALA A 109 -0.16 -21.66 -30.09
CA ALA A 109 -0.32 -20.87 -28.86
C ALA A 109 0.30 -19.46 -28.97
N LEU A 110 1.45 -19.34 -29.63
CA LEU A 110 2.07 -18.03 -29.86
C LEU A 110 1.29 -17.20 -30.87
N VAL A 111 0.78 -17.81 -31.95
CA VAL A 111 -0.03 -17.11 -32.94
C VAL A 111 -1.35 -16.63 -32.34
N SER A 112 -2.04 -17.44 -31.53
CA SER A 112 -3.28 -17.00 -30.87
C SER A 112 -3.00 -15.89 -29.84
N GLY A 113 -1.92 -16.00 -29.06
CA GLY A 113 -1.51 -14.96 -28.11
C GLY A 113 -1.18 -13.63 -28.76
N ILE A 114 -0.41 -13.63 -29.86
CA ILE A 114 -0.07 -12.41 -30.62
C ILE A 114 -1.32 -11.81 -31.27
N TRP A 115 -2.22 -12.62 -31.79
CA TRP A 115 -3.46 -12.14 -32.42
C TRP A 115 -4.44 -11.53 -31.40
N LEU A 116 -4.63 -12.17 -30.23
CA LEU A 116 -5.43 -11.63 -29.12
C LEU A 116 -4.80 -10.36 -28.52
N GLY A 117 -3.47 -10.34 -28.35
CA GLY A 117 -2.75 -9.15 -27.89
C GLY A 117 -2.85 -7.99 -28.88
N GLY A 118 -2.79 -8.29 -30.19
CA GLY A 118 -3.00 -7.32 -31.26
C GLY A 118 -4.42 -6.73 -31.28
N LEU A 119 -5.45 -7.54 -31.02
CA LEU A 119 -6.82 -7.05 -30.84
C LEU A 119 -6.97 -6.14 -29.61
N LEU A 120 -6.24 -6.42 -28.52
CA LEU A 120 -6.25 -5.58 -27.32
C LEU A 120 -5.53 -4.24 -27.53
N LEU A 121 -4.43 -4.20 -28.27
CA LEU A 121 -3.70 -2.96 -28.56
C LEU A 121 -4.24 -2.20 -29.78
N GLY A 122 -4.79 -2.91 -30.76
CA GLY A 122 -5.31 -2.37 -32.03
C GLY A 122 -6.82 -2.14 -32.05
N GLY A 123 -7.54 -2.59 -31.02
CA GLY A 123 -8.90 -2.18 -30.73
C GLY A 123 -8.89 -0.68 -30.42
N GLY A 124 -9.13 0.11 -31.47
CA GLY A 124 -8.94 1.54 -31.51
C GLY A 124 -9.47 2.23 -30.28
N ALA A 125 -8.67 3.17 -29.76
CA ALA A 125 -9.04 4.19 -28.79
C ALA A 125 -10.34 3.87 -28.06
N ALA A 126 -10.30 2.88 -27.16
CA ALA A 126 -11.22 2.90 -26.06
C ALA A 126 -10.87 4.20 -25.33
N THR A 127 -11.57 5.27 -25.69
CA THR A 127 -11.67 6.46 -24.86
C THR A 127 -12.25 5.91 -23.57
N VAL A 128 -11.35 5.56 -22.64
CA VAL A 128 -11.70 5.38 -21.25
C VAL A 128 -12.48 6.65 -20.95
N PRO A 129 -13.79 6.59 -20.67
CA PRO A 129 -14.46 7.78 -20.20
C PRO A 129 -13.61 8.21 -19.03
N SER A 130 -13.08 9.43 -19.07
CA SER A 130 -12.41 9.99 -17.91
C SER A 130 -13.49 9.97 -16.83
N ALA A 131 -13.51 8.91 -16.03
CA ALA A 131 -14.24 8.90 -14.79
C ALA A 131 -13.71 10.14 -14.10
N GLY A 132 -14.56 11.17 -14.02
CA GLY A 132 -14.19 12.46 -13.47
C GLY A 132 -13.48 12.14 -12.17
N LEU A 133 -12.18 12.44 -12.13
CA LEU A 133 -11.37 12.14 -10.97
C LEU A 133 -12.03 12.89 -9.82
N VAL A 134 -12.81 12.18 -9.00
CA VAL A 134 -13.13 12.64 -7.67
C VAL A 134 -11.80 12.57 -6.96
N ARG A 135 -11.06 13.68 -7.07
CA ARG A 135 -9.86 13.93 -6.29
C ARG A 135 -10.36 14.00 -4.86
N VAL A 136 -10.22 12.90 -4.12
CA VAL A 136 -10.50 12.81 -2.68
C VAL A 136 -9.69 13.85 -1.89
N PHE A 137 -8.68 14.46 -2.52
CA PHE A 137 -7.89 15.57 -1.99
C PHE A 137 -7.82 16.74 -2.97
N ASP A 138 -8.97 17.22 -3.44
CA ASP A 138 -9.05 18.60 -3.95
C ASP A 138 -8.94 19.56 -2.74
N PRO A 139 -8.14 20.63 -2.78
CA PRO A 139 -8.04 21.60 -1.68
C PRO A 139 -9.34 22.37 -1.43
N VAL A 140 -10.38 22.16 -2.24
CA VAL A 140 -11.69 22.78 -2.12
C VAL A 140 -12.67 21.77 -1.50
N PRO A 141 -13.06 21.94 -0.22
CA PRO A 141 -14.00 21.02 0.42
C PRO A 141 -15.38 21.08 -0.25
N PRO A 142 -16.14 19.97 -0.27
CA PRO A 142 -17.51 19.98 -0.80
C PRO A 142 -18.36 20.98 0.02
N GLY A 143 -18.81 22.05 -0.63
CA GLY A 143 -19.57 23.15 -0.01
C GLY A 143 -18.94 24.55 -0.13
N ALA A 144 -17.74 24.68 -0.71
CA ALA A 144 -17.12 25.99 -0.96
C ALA A 144 -17.62 26.61 -2.29
N LEU A 145 -18.12 27.85 -2.23
CA LEU A 145 -18.62 28.64 -3.36
C LEU A 145 -17.51 29.35 -4.16
N CYS A 146 -16.29 28.81 -4.20
CA CYS A 146 -15.26 29.34 -5.10
C CYS A 146 -15.40 28.65 -6.47
N ALA A 147 -15.79 29.40 -7.51
CA ALA A 147 -15.95 28.88 -8.87
C ALA A 147 -14.60 28.49 -9.54
N ALA A 148 -13.46 28.97 -9.03
CA ALA A 148 -12.11 28.62 -9.48
C ALA A 148 -11.07 28.94 -8.38
N ALA A 149 -9.98 28.17 -8.31
CA ALA A 149 -8.91 28.32 -7.30
C ALA A 149 -8.21 29.69 -7.36
N GLU A 150 -8.13 30.29 -8.55
CA GLU A 150 -7.52 31.60 -8.79
C GLU A 150 -8.23 32.75 -8.04
N LEU A 151 -9.51 32.57 -7.67
CA LEU A 151 -10.31 33.57 -6.98
C LEU A 151 -10.10 33.55 -5.46
N CYS A 152 -9.64 32.43 -4.88
CA CYS A 152 -9.42 32.32 -3.44
C CYS A 152 -7.97 32.72 -3.05
N HIS A 153 -7.06 32.87 -4.02
CA HIS A 153 -5.74 33.46 -3.81
C HIS A 153 -5.80 34.98 -3.98
N LEU A 154 -6.28 35.70 -2.96
CA LEU A 154 -5.94 37.12 -2.82
C LEU A 154 -4.42 37.20 -2.60
N SER A 155 -3.70 37.56 -3.67
CA SER A 155 -2.30 37.99 -3.62
C SER A 155 -2.18 39.12 -2.60
N LYS A 156 -1.73 38.78 -1.38
CA LYS A 156 -1.32 39.77 -0.40
C LYS A 156 0.08 40.23 -0.78
N GLY A 157 0.14 41.23 -1.65
CA GLY A 157 1.40 41.89 -1.98
C GLY A 157 1.31 42.75 -3.22
N MET A 158 1.04 44.03 -3.02
CA MET A 158 1.67 45.11 -3.77
C MET A 158 1.60 46.40 -2.92
N PRO A 159 2.61 47.29 -3.06
CA PRO A 159 3.10 48.21 -2.02
C PRO A 159 2.11 49.28 -1.58
#